data_AF-A0AAX6T3F2-F1
#
_entry.id   AF-A0AAX6T3F2-F1
#
_cell.length_a   1.000
_cell.length_b   1.000
_cell.length_c   1.000
_cell.angle_alpha   90.00
_cell.angle_beta   90.00
_cell.angle_gamma   90.00
#
_symmetry.space_group_name_H-M   'P 1'
#
loop_
_entity.id
_entity.type
_entity.pdbx_description
1 polymer ?
#
loop_
_entity_poly.entity_id
_entity_poly.type
_entity_poly.pdbx_seq_one_letter_code
_entity_poly.pdbx_strand_id
1 'polypeptide(L)'
;MQKPGCPASVELRGRVTGNCDQRTSAAAQIKQRTAIQRSKSTSSTSSPESVRKLHPRPSDKLNPKTINPFGEQSRAPSAFAAIYSKGGIPCRLVHGSVKHRLQWECPPENLPFDPLLITLAEGLRETKHPYTFVSKEGFRELLLVKGAPEKAIPLLPRLIPILKAALVHSDDGVFERGLSALVQLSIVVGPSLNDHLKHVLTGLSKRLMDKKFKEPITSTLQKLEQHGGSHRVASSVWSSLFKLISGEY
;
A
#
# COMPACT_ATOMS: atom_id res chain seq x y z
N MET A 1 -41.89 53.52 20.11
CA MET A 1 -43.12 53.65 19.29
C MET A 1 -42.75 53.46 17.82
N GLN A 2 -43.55 52.66 17.11
CA GLN A 2 -43.79 52.65 15.64
C GLN A 2 -42.69 52.13 14.68
N LYS A 3 -42.98 50.97 14.06
CA LYS A 3 -42.67 50.66 12.64
C LYS A 3 -43.63 51.46 11.74
N PRO A 4 -43.30 51.71 10.46
CA PRO A 4 -43.75 50.85 9.33
C PRO A 4 -42.68 50.80 8.20
N GLY A 5 -42.73 50.08 7.09
CA GLY A 5 -43.73 49.28 6.36
C GLY A 5 -43.28 49.24 4.88
N CYS A 6 -43.31 48.07 4.23
CA CYS A 6 -43.18 47.88 2.76
C CYS A 6 -44.45 48.40 2.05
N PRO A 7 -44.56 48.53 0.68
CA PRO A 7 -44.75 47.34 -0.20
C PRO A 7 -44.45 47.48 -1.73
N ALA A 8 -44.67 46.35 -2.43
CA ALA A 8 -45.12 46.14 -3.84
C ALA A 8 -44.08 46.30 -4.98
N SER A 9 -43.68 45.24 -5.71
CA SER A 9 -44.40 44.29 -6.60
C SER A 9 -44.57 44.79 -8.04
N VAL A 10 -44.01 44.05 -9.01
CA VAL A 10 -44.70 43.71 -10.26
C VAL A 10 -44.41 42.25 -10.61
N GLU A 11 -45.50 41.50 -10.61
CA GLU A 11 -45.70 40.12 -11.07
C GLU A 11 -46.22 40.17 -12.51
N LEU A 12 -46.04 39.09 -13.29
CA LEU A 12 -47.01 38.50 -14.25
C LEU A 12 -46.36 37.19 -14.77
N ARG A 13 -46.78 35.98 -14.34
CA ARG A 13 -47.99 35.19 -14.71
C ARG A 13 -47.88 34.66 -16.15
N GLY A 14 -48.12 33.41 -16.54
CA GLY A 14 -48.63 32.13 -16.00
C GLY A 14 -48.39 31.09 -17.15
N ARG A 15 -48.82 29.82 -17.20
CA ARG A 15 -49.87 29.06 -16.52
C ARG A 15 -49.72 27.55 -16.90
N VAL A 16 -49.69 26.69 -15.89
CA VAL A 16 -50.34 25.37 -15.66
C VAL A 16 -50.81 24.46 -16.82
N THR A 17 -50.46 23.16 -16.70
CA THR A 17 -51.24 21.88 -16.80
C THR A 17 -50.43 20.83 -17.61
N GLY A 18 -50.37 19.52 -17.30
CA GLY A 18 -51.24 18.67 -16.51
C GLY A 18 -50.58 17.31 -16.14
N ASN A 19 -51.34 16.56 -15.35
CA ASN A 19 -51.07 15.26 -14.72
C ASN A 19 -51.29 14.08 -15.69
N CYS A 20 -50.57 12.97 -15.54
CA CYS A 20 -51.06 11.64 -15.94
C CYS A 20 -50.23 10.50 -15.31
N ASP A 21 -50.72 9.95 -14.20
CA ASP A 21 -50.51 8.55 -13.84
C ASP A 21 -51.37 7.65 -14.74
N GLN A 22 -50.77 6.57 -15.29
CA GLN A 22 -51.43 5.26 -15.46
C GLN A 22 -50.45 4.19 -15.99
N ARG A 23 -50.19 3.20 -15.11
CA ARG A 23 -50.37 1.75 -15.33
C ARG A 23 -50.08 1.19 -16.73
N THR A 24 -49.04 0.34 -16.84
CA THR A 24 -49.20 -1.00 -17.45
C THR A 24 -48.10 -1.96 -17.02
N SER A 25 -48.55 -3.12 -16.55
CA SER A 25 -47.79 -4.33 -16.23
C SER A 25 -47.35 -5.05 -17.51
N ALA A 26 -46.18 -5.67 -17.50
CA ALA A 26 -45.87 -6.79 -18.40
C ALA A 26 -44.90 -7.76 -17.71
N ALA A 27 -45.48 -8.71 -16.98
CA ALA A 27 -44.81 -9.90 -16.51
C ALA A 27 -44.61 -10.87 -17.70
N ALA A 28 -43.37 -11.22 -18.00
CA ALA A 28 -43.07 -12.30 -18.95
C ALA A 28 -43.11 -13.63 -18.20
N GLN A 29 -44.15 -14.41 -18.49
CA GLN A 29 -44.45 -15.71 -17.88
C GLN A 29 -43.45 -16.78 -18.32
N ILE A 30 -42.87 -17.46 -17.33
CA ILE A 30 -42.22 -18.76 -17.46
C ILE A 30 -43.28 -19.78 -17.85
N LYS A 31 -43.19 -20.33 -19.07
CA LYS A 31 -44.06 -21.39 -19.56
C LYS A 31 -43.26 -22.69 -19.67
N GLN A 32 -43.46 -23.57 -18.70
CA GLN A 32 -43.11 -24.98 -18.83
C GLN A 32 -44.01 -25.63 -19.89
N ARG A 33 -43.40 -26.36 -20.83
CA ARG A 33 -44.08 -27.42 -21.58
C ARG A 33 -43.13 -28.56 -21.86
N THR A 34 -43.46 -29.69 -21.25
CA THR A 34 -42.93 -31.03 -21.42
C THR A 34 -43.32 -31.58 -22.79
N ALA A 35 -42.37 -32.17 -23.52
CA ALA A 35 -42.64 -33.25 -24.48
C ALA A 35 -41.35 -34.03 -24.77
N ILE A 36 -41.50 -35.34 -24.75
CA ILE A 36 -40.53 -36.42 -24.75
C ILE A 36 -40.29 -36.91 -26.18
N GLN A 37 -39.04 -37.06 -26.63
CA GLN A 37 -38.54 -38.08 -27.59
C GLN A 37 -37.01 -38.20 -27.37
N ARG A 38 -36.45 -39.24 -26.76
CA ARG A 38 -36.27 -40.66 -27.16
C ARG A 38 -35.26 -40.88 -28.31
N SER A 39 -34.00 -41.08 -27.91
CA SER A 39 -32.98 -41.90 -28.60
C SER A 39 -31.81 -42.06 -27.61
N LYS A 40 -31.74 -43.13 -26.81
CA LYS A 40 -31.22 -44.48 -27.08
C LYS A 40 -29.76 -44.50 -27.58
N SER A 41 -28.83 -44.61 -26.63
CA SER A 41 -27.65 -45.47 -26.74
C SER A 41 -27.16 -45.87 -25.33
N THR A 42 -27.47 -47.11 -24.99
CA THR A 42 -26.77 -47.99 -24.05
C THR A 42 -25.28 -48.08 -24.45
N SER A 43 -24.32 -48.05 -23.54
CA SER A 43 -23.93 -49.25 -22.79
C SER A 43 -23.27 -48.93 -21.44
N SER A 44 -23.79 -49.62 -20.43
CA SER A 44 -23.16 -49.87 -19.13
C SER A 44 -22.16 -51.01 -19.23
N THR A 45 -21.00 -50.87 -18.58
CA THR A 45 -20.29 -51.99 -17.95
C THR A 45 -19.56 -51.48 -16.72
N SER A 46 -19.92 -52.06 -15.58
CA SER A 46 -19.38 -51.83 -14.24
C SER A 46 -18.25 -52.81 -13.87
N SER A 47 -17.36 -52.34 -12.98
CA SER A 47 -16.47 -53.08 -12.05
C SER A 47 -15.18 -53.74 -12.57
N PRO A 48 -14.17 -54.02 -11.69
CA PRO A 48 -13.79 -53.39 -10.40
C PRO A 48 -12.28 -53.01 -10.34
N GLU A 49 -11.82 -52.52 -9.18
CA GLU A 49 -10.45 -52.09 -8.84
C GLU A 49 -9.30 -52.97 -9.35
N SER A 50 -8.23 -52.33 -9.82
CA SER A 50 -6.87 -52.87 -9.75
C SER A 50 -5.88 -51.72 -9.65
N VAL A 51 -5.27 -51.60 -8.47
CA VAL A 51 -4.04 -50.82 -8.22
C VAL A 51 -2.97 -51.31 -9.19
N ARG A 52 -2.83 -50.64 -10.32
CA ARG A 52 -1.73 -50.87 -11.27
C ARG A 52 -0.90 -49.61 -11.32
N LYS A 53 0.28 -49.69 -10.71
CA LYS A 53 1.36 -48.72 -10.85
C LYS A 53 1.49 -48.36 -12.32
N LEU A 54 1.13 -47.13 -12.67
CA LEU A 54 1.38 -46.59 -14.00
C LEU A 54 2.90 -46.58 -14.19
N HIS A 55 3.40 -47.46 -15.06
CA HIS A 55 4.76 -47.32 -15.57
C HIS A 55 4.91 -45.88 -16.10
N PRO A 56 5.93 -45.13 -15.67
CA PRO A 56 6.19 -43.80 -16.20
C PRO A 56 6.32 -43.92 -17.72
N ARG A 57 5.51 -43.18 -18.46
CA ARG A 57 5.63 -43.17 -19.92
C ARG A 57 7.00 -42.57 -20.24
N PRO A 58 7.71 -43.02 -21.28
CA PRO A 58 8.96 -42.38 -21.70
C PRO A 58 8.81 -40.86 -21.93
N SER A 59 7.60 -40.38 -22.24
CA SER A 59 7.23 -38.97 -22.32
C SER A 59 7.36 -38.20 -20.98
N ASP A 60 7.23 -38.87 -19.83
CA ASP A 60 7.37 -38.24 -18.51
C ASP A 60 8.83 -37.87 -18.22
N LYS A 61 9.79 -38.55 -18.86
CA LYS A 61 11.22 -38.17 -18.84
C LYS A 61 11.56 -37.02 -19.79
N LEU A 62 10.61 -36.60 -20.65
CA LEU A 62 10.77 -35.52 -21.62
C LEU A 62 9.95 -34.27 -21.28
N ASN A 63 9.37 -34.20 -20.08
CA ASN A 63 8.79 -32.99 -19.54
C ASN A 63 9.79 -32.34 -18.55
N PRO A 64 10.84 -31.63 -19.03
CA PRO A 64 11.43 -30.62 -18.16
C PRO A 64 10.27 -29.72 -17.73
N LYS A 65 10.07 -29.51 -16.42
CA LYS A 65 9.00 -28.64 -15.88
C LYS A 65 8.89 -27.45 -16.82
N THR A 66 7.83 -27.39 -17.62
CA THR A 66 7.70 -26.35 -18.64
C THR A 66 7.67 -25.05 -17.86
N ILE A 67 8.80 -24.35 -17.87
CA ILE A 67 8.94 -23.02 -17.31
C ILE A 67 8.00 -22.19 -18.14
N ASN A 68 6.80 -21.94 -17.60
CA ASN A 68 5.82 -21.10 -18.24
C ASN A 68 6.41 -19.68 -18.23
N PRO A 69 6.91 -19.15 -19.37
CA PRO A 69 7.58 -17.86 -19.38
C PRO A 69 6.59 -16.70 -19.10
N PHE A 70 5.28 -16.99 -19.12
CA PHE A 70 4.18 -16.08 -18.80
C PHE A 70 3.50 -16.42 -17.46
N GLY A 71 3.92 -17.49 -16.77
CA GLY A 71 3.48 -17.72 -15.41
C GLY A 71 4.27 -16.80 -14.49
N GLU A 72 3.59 -15.92 -13.73
CA GLU A 72 4.25 -15.19 -12.65
C GLU A 72 5.05 -16.21 -11.83
N GLN A 73 6.38 -16.05 -11.74
CA GLN A 73 7.20 -16.91 -10.91
C GLN A 73 6.55 -16.97 -9.53
N SER A 74 6.09 -18.16 -9.16
CA SER A 74 5.47 -18.51 -7.88
C SER A 74 6.46 -18.29 -6.73
N ARG A 75 6.79 -17.03 -6.46
CA ARG A 75 7.41 -16.63 -5.22
C ARG A 75 6.29 -16.52 -4.21
N ALA A 76 6.50 -17.10 -3.03
CA ALA A 76 5.57 -16.91 -1.93
C ALA A 76 5.31 -15.41 -1.74
N PRO A 77 4.06 -15.00 -1.51
CA PRO A 77 3.76 -13.60 -1.24
C PRO A 77 4.56 -13.13 -0.03
N SER A 78 5.01 -11.88 -0.05
CA SER A 78 5.64 -11.27 1.11
C SER A 78 4.67 -11.21 2.29
N ALA A 79 5.20 -10.97 3.49
CA ALA A 79 4.37 -10.77 4.68
C ALA A 79 3.35 -9.65 4.47
N PHE A 80 3.77 -8.51 3.94
CA PHE A 80 2.88 -7.40 3.62
C PHE A 80 1.79 -7.78 2.61
N ALA A 81 2.16 -8.39 1.48
CA ALA A 81 1.19 -8.77 0.45
C ALA A 81 0.18 -9.79 0.97
N ALA A 82 0.62 -10.73 1.82
CA ALA A 82 -0.24 -11.70 2.47
C ALA A 82 -1.21 -11.03 3.45
N ILE A 83 -0.75 -10.07 4.26
CA ILE A 83 -1.61 -9.33 5.21
C ILE A 83 -2.63 -8.48 4.45
N TYR A 84 -2.21 -7.75 3.42
CA TYR A 84 -3.11 -6.92 2.61
C TYR A 84 -4.17 -7.77 1.90
N SER A 85 -3.78 -8.89 1.28
CA SER A 85 -4.72 -9.78 0.58
C SER A 85 -5.77 -10.40 1.51
N LYS A 86 -5.46 -10.52 2.80
CA LYS A 86 -6.38 -11.00 3.85
C LYS A 86 -7.23 -9.89 4.49
N GLY A 87 -7.07 -8.63 4.05
CA GLY A 87 -7.77 -7.50 4.64
C GLY A 87 -7.22 -7.06 6.01
N GLY A 88 -5.98 -7.41 6.35
CA GLY A 88 -5.38 -7.07 7.65
C GLY A 88 -4.92 -5.60 7.77
N ILE A 89 -5.01 -4.82 6.68
CA ILE A 89 -4.75 -3.38 6.68
C ILE A 89 -6.10 -2.66 6.56
N PRO A 90 -6.50 -1.81 7.52
CA PRO A 90 -7.83 -1.21 7.59
C PRO A 90 -7.99 -0.03 6.62
N CYS A 91 -7.69 -0.25 5.34
CA CYS A 91 -7.83 0.73 4.28
C CYS A 91 -8.28 0.08 2.97
N ARG A 92 -8.90 0.89 2.12
CA ARG A 92 -9.25 0.55 0.74
C ARG A 92 -8.56 1.48 -0.22
N LEU A 93 -8.05 0.92 -1.31
CA LEU A 93 -7.52 1.71 -2.42
C LEU A 93 -8.69 2.24 -3.24
N VAL A 94 -8.87 3.55 -3.26
CA VAL A 94 -9.88 4.23 -4.09
C VAL A 94 -9.20 4.72 -5.37
N HIS A 95 -9.63 4.17 -6.51
CA HIS A 95 -9.16 4.58 -7.81
C HIS A 95 -9.91 5.86 -8.26
N GLY A 96 -9.33 7.02 -8.01
CA GLY A 96 -9.80 8.27 -8.60
C GLY A 96 -9.38 8.41 -10.06
N SER A 97 -10.09 9.28 -10.82
CA SER A 97 -9.82 9.55 -12.24
C SER A 97 -8.44 10.18 -12.50
N VAL A 98 -7.89 10.89 -11.50
CA VAL A 98 -6.60 11.60 -11.61
C VAL A 98 -5.60 11.17 -10.52
N LYS A 99 -6.09 10.91 -9.30
CA LYS A 99 -5.26 10.53 -8.16
C LYS A 99 -5.90 9.39 -7.39
N HIS A 100 -5.13 8.34 -7.13
CA HIS A 100 -5.50 7.30 -6.19
C HIS A 100 -5.38 7.82 -4.76
N ARG A 101 -6.25 7.33 -3.86
CA ARG A 101 -6.23 7.68 -2.44
C ARG A 101 -6.51 6.44 -1.60
N LEU A 102 -6.05 6.48 -0.35
CA LEU A 102 -6.47 5.50 0.65
C LEU A 102 -7.72 6.01 1.35
N GLN A 103 -8.72 5.14 1.47
CA GLN A 103 -9.87 5.35 2.33
C GLN A 103 -9.72 4.43 3.53
N TRP A 104 -9.50 5.01 4.70
CA TRP A 104 -9.41 4.26 5.96
C TRP A 104 -10.78 3.88 6.48
N GLU A 105 -10.88 2.72 7.13
CA GLU A 105 -12.13 2.26 7.75
C GLU A 105 -12.55 3.13 8.94
N CYS A 106 -11.57 3.71 9.64
CA CYS A 106 -11.78 4.73 10.67
C CYS A 106 -10.72 5.83 10.54
N PRO A 107 -10.88 7.00 11.19
CA PRO A 107 -9.89 8.07 11.15
C PRO A 107 -8.49 7.57 11.54
N PRO A 108 -7.43 7.92 10.78
CA PRO A 108 -6.06 7.47 11.04
C PRO A 108 -5.56 7.74 12.46
N GLU A 109 -6.07 8.79 13.12
CA GLU A 109 -5.76 9.16 14.50
C GLU A 109 -6.15 8.06 15.49
N ASN A 110 -7.21 7.31 15.19
CA ASN A 110 -7.76 6.27 16.06
C ASN A 110 -7.18 4.88 15.79
N LEU A 111 -6.38 4.73 14.72
CA LEU A 111 -5.78 3.45 14.38
C LEU A 111 -4.66 3.09 15.37
N PRO A 112 -4.52 1.79 15.70
CA PRO A 112 -3.37 1.30 16.43
C PRO A 112 -2.15 1.29 15.50
N PHE A 113 -1.04 1.88 15.95
CA PHE A 113 0.22 1.88 15.17
C PHE A 113 0.94 0.54 15.24
N ASP A 114 0.79 -0.22 16.34
CA ASP A 114 1.30 -1.60 16.43
C ASP A 114 0.15 -2.57 16.11
N PRO A 115 0.28 -3.47 15.12
CA PRO A 115 1.43 -3.69 14.23
C PRO A 115 1.37 -2.90 12.91
N LEU A 116 0.39 -2.02 12.73
CA LEU A 116 0.05 -1.42 11.45
C LEU A 116 1.20 -0.63 10.81
N LEU A 117 1.84 0.28 11.54
CA LEU A 117 2.94 1.12 11.04
C LEU A 117 4.15 0.25 10.64
N ILE A 118 4.42 -0.80 11.40
CA ILE A 118 5.48 -1.77 11.13
C ILE A 118 5.17 -2.54 9.85
N THR A 119 3.95 -3.03 9.72
CA THR A 119 3.47 -3.73 8.53
C THR A 119 3.62 -2.85 7.28
N LEU A 120 3.18 -1.59 7.36
CA LEU A 120 3.33 -0.63 6.25
C LEU A 120 4.80 -0.34 5.91
N ALA A 121 5.67 -0.26 6.93
CA ALA A 121 7.11 -0.10 6.71
C ALA A 121 7.73 -1.30 5.98
N GLU A 122 7.32 -2.52 6.32
CA GLU A 122 7.78 -3.74 5.60
C GLU A 122 7.35 -3.69 4.13
N GLY A 123 6.14 -3.20 3.88
CA GLY A 123 5.57 -3.02 2.54
C GLY A 123 6.31 -2.00 1.66
N LEU A 124 7.21 -1.18 2.20
CA LEU A 124 7.99 -0.22 1.39
C LEU A 124 8.91 -0.95 0.39
N ARG A 125 9.24 -2.20 0.67
CA ARG A 125 10.05 -3.08 -0.18
C ARG A 125 9.27 -3.77 -1.29
N GLU A 126 7.95 -3.62 -1.31
CA GLU A 126 7.14 -4.12 -2.41
C GLU A 126 7.51 -3.41 -3.71
N THR A 127 7.35 -4.10 -4.83
CA THR A 127 7.60 -3.58 -6.17
C THR A 127 6.38 -3.67 -7.08
N LYS A 128 5.33 -4.39 -6.65
CA LYS A 128 4.09 -4.55 -7.41
C LYS A 128 3.00 -3.60 -6.92
N HIS A 129 2.25 -3.01 -7.86
CA HIS A 129 1.00 -2.32 -7.57
C HIS A 129 -0.10 -3.36 -7.25
N PRO A 130 -1.02 -3.14 -6.28
CA PRO A 130 -1.23 -1.93 -5.47
C PRO A 130 -0.35 -1.80 -4.22
N TYR A 131 0.42 -2.84 -3.88
CA TYR A 131 1.13 -2.91 -2.60
C TYR A 131 2.10 -1.75 -2.38
N THR A 132 2.83 -1.34 -3.42
CA THR A 132 3.74 -0.19 -3.39
C THR A 132 3.05 1.12 -2.99
N PHE A 133 1.83 1.33 -3.49
CA PHE A 133 1.06 2.53 -3.21
C PHE A 133 0.49 2.48 -1.79
N VAL A 134 -0.14 1.36 -1.43
CA VAL A 134 -0.77 1.19 -0.11
C VAL A 134 0.26 1.31 1.02
N SER A 135 1.44 0.70 0.88
CA SER A 135 2.49 0.78 1.89
C SER A 135 3.05 2.20 2.03
N LYS A 136 3.42 2.83 0.91
CA LYS A 136 3.99 4.18 0.88
C LYS A 136 3.01 5.21 1.43
N GLU A 137 1.79 5.21 0.92
CA GLU A 137 0.78 6.20 1.28
C GLU A 137 0.25 5.96 2.68
N GLY A 138 0.05 4.70 3.06
CA GLY A 138 -0.42 4.34 4.40
C GLY A 138 0.60 4.72 5.48
N PHE A 139 1.89 4.44 5.23
CA PHE A 139 2.96 4.85 6.14
C PHE A 139 2.98 6.38 6.32
N ARG A 140 2.84 7.12 5.21
CA ARG A 140 2.80 8.59 5.22
C ARG A 140 1.62 9.13 5.99
N GLU A 141 0.41 8.65 5.70
CA GLU A 141 -0.82 9.15 6.32
C GLU A 141 -0.87 8.86 7.82
N LEU A 142 -0.38 7.70 8.27
CA LEU A 142 -0.25 7.43 9.71
C LEU A 142 0.72 8.38 10.38
N LEU A 143 1.88 8.65 9.77
CA LEU A 143 2.86 9.57 10.36
C LEU A 143 2.41 11.04 10.40
N LEU A 144 1.40 11.43 9.59
CA LEU A 144 0.85 12.78 9.60
C LEU A 144 -0.18 13.04 10.71
N VAL A 145 -0.64 12.02 11.42
CA VAL A 145 -1.72 12.19 12.41
C VAL A 145 -1.25 12.95 13.64
N LYS A 146 -2.19 13.64 14.30
CA LYS A 146 -1.93 14.23 15.61
C LYS A 146 -1.62 13.12 16.62
N GLY A 147 -0.56 13.28 17.41
CA GLY A 147 -0.11 12.24 18.36
C GLY A 147 0.67 11.09 17.72
N ALA A 148 1.04 11.18 16.43
CA ALA A 148 1.97 10.24 15.80
C ALA A 148 3.27 9.98 16.59
N PRO A 149 3.97 10.98 17.19
CA PRO A 149 5.20 10.73 17.93
C PRO A 149 5.02 9.73 19.08
N GLU A 150 3.99 9.91 19.90
CA GLU A 150 3.71 9.08 21.08
C GLU A 150 3.48 7.61 20.70
N LYS A 151 2.91 7.38 19.52
CA LYS A 151 2.64 6.03 18.99
C LYS A 151 3.82 5.44 18.21
N ALA A 152 4.62 6.27 17.53
CA ALA A 152 5.72 5.83 16.67
C ALA A 152 7.03 5.59 17.44
N ILE A 153 7.34 6.42 18.45
CA ILE A 153 8.58 6.32 19.24
C ILE A 153 8.78 4.92 19.85
N PRO A 154 7.78 4.29 20.50
CA PRO A 154 7.92 2.94 21.06
C PRO A 154 8.24 1.87 20.01
N LEU A 155 7.93 2.13 18.74
CA LEU A 155 8.12 1.18 17.63
C LEU A 155 9.47 1.35 16.92
N LEU A 156 10.25 2.40 17.24
CA LEU A 156 11.55 2.68 16.62
C LEU A 156 12.49 1.46 16.59
N PRO A 157 12.67 0.69 17.69
CA PRO A 157 13.57 -0.47 17.67
C PRO A 157 13.19 -1.52 16.61
N ARG A 158 11.90 -1.64 16.28
CA ARG A 158 11.38 -2.56 15.26
C ARG A 158 11.38 -1.94 13.84
N LEU A 159 11.12 -0.63 13.74
CA LEU A 159 11.08 0.10 12.46
C LEU A 159 12.48 0.27 11.83
N ILE A 160 13.49 0.55 12.64
CA ILE A 160 14.84 0.88 12.14
C ILE A 160 15.47 -0.25 11.32
N PRO A 161 15.44 -1.53 11.75
CA PRO A 161 15.92 -2.64 10.92
C PRO A 161 15.18 -2.78 9.58
N ILE A 162 13.87 -2.53 9.57
CA ILE A 162 13.02 -2.61 8.37
C ILE A 162 13.40 -1.50 7.38
N LEU A 163 13.52 -0.26 7.87
CA LEU A 163 13.96 0.87 7.05
C LEU A 163 15.39 0.67 6.55
N LYS A 164 16.30 0.19 7.40
CA LYS A 164 17.67 -0.15 6.98
C LYS A 164 17.66 -1.17 5.84
N ALA A 165 16.81 -2.20 5.90
CA ALA A 165 16.69 -3.20 4.83
C ALA A 165 16.21 -2.58 3.50
N ALA A 166 15.35 -1.56 3.53
CA ALA A 166 14.96 -0.81 2.34
C ALA A 166 16.09 0.09 1.82
N LEU A 167 16.86 0.74 2.70
CA LEU A 167 17.97 1.63 2.35
C LEU A 167 19.20 0.91 1.76
N VAL A 168 19.36 -0.39 2.01
CA VAL A 168 20.44 -1.20 1.40
C VAL A 168 19.96 -2.05 0.23
N HIS A 169 18.69 -1.90 -0.16
CA HIS A 169 18.08 -2.68 -1.23
C HIS A 169 18.69 -2.31 -2.59
N SER A 170 18.78 -3.29 -3.50
CA SER A 170 19.34 -3.08 -4.84
C SER A 170 18.40 -2.29 -5.74
N ASP A 171 17.09 -2.54 -5.64
CA ASP A 171 16.04 -1.81 -6.37
C ASP A 171 15.99 -0.33 -5.98
N ASP A 172 16.08 0.53 -6.97
CA ASP A 172 16.12 1.99 -6.82
C ASP A 172 14.81 2.55 -6.26
N GLY A 173 13.67 2.03 -6.70
CA GLY A 173 12.37 2.47 -6.20
C GLY A 173 12.17 2.11 -4.73
N VAL A 174 12.62 0.93 -4.29
CA VAL A 174 12.60 0.52 -2.88
C VAL A 174 13.50 1.44 -2.05
N PHE A 175 14.71 1.73 -2.55
CA PHE A 175 15.64 2.64 -1.88
C PHE A 175 15.03 4.03 -1.68
N GLU A 176 14.46 4.62 -2.73
CA GLU A 176 13.81 5.94 -2.69
C GLU A 176 12.62 5.98 -1.71
N ARG A 177 11.80 4.93 -1.70
CA ARG A 177 10.70 4.80 -0.73
C ARG A 177 11.22 4.71 0.70
N GLY A 178 12.28 3.93 0.93
CA GLY A 178 12.94 3.84 2.24
C GLY A 178 13.53 5.18 2.69
N LEU A 179 14.16 5.92 1.77
CA LEU A 179 14.74 7.24 2.04
C LEU A 179 13.67 8.27 2.37
N SER A 180 12.56 8.29 1.61
CA SER A 180 11.41 9.16 1.89
C SER A 180 10.76 8.81 3.24
N ALA A 181 10.59 7.52 3.54
CA ALA A 181 10.04 7.07 4.81
C ALA A 181 10.92 7.44 6.00
N LEU A 182 12.25 7.39 5.83
CA LEU A 182 13.20 7.83 6.86
C LEU A 182 13.05 9.33 7.18
N VAL A 183 12.92 10.18 6.15
CA VAL A 183 12.67 11.62 6.33
C VAL A 183 11.34 11.85 7.05
N GLN A 184 10.28 11.14 6.65
CA GLN A 184 8.97 11.27 7.30
C GLN A 184 9.03 10.84 8.77
N LEU A 185 9.74 9.75 9.06
CA LEU A 185 9.93 9.29 10.43
C LEU A 185 10.72 10.31 11.25
N SER A 186 11.79 10.90 10.69
CA SER A 186 12.60 11.88 11.41
C SER A 186 11.82 13.15 11.79
N ILE A 187 10.91 13.60 10.92
CA ILE A 187 10.01 14.73 11.22
C ILE A 187 9.16 14.42 12.45
N VAL A 188 8.64 13.18 12.54
CA VAL A 188 7.69 12.79 13.59
C VAL A 188 8.38 12.52 14.91
N VAL A 189 9.45 11.71 14.93
CA VAL A 189 10.09 11.29 16.18
C VAL A 189 11.19 12.24 16.65
N GLY A 190 11.67 13.12 15.77
CA GLY A 190 12.67 14.14 16.06
C GLY A 190 13.94 13.56 16.73
N PRO A 191 14.36 14.10 17.91
CA PRO A 191 15.57 13.67 18.59
C PRO A 191 15.61 12.20 19.00
N SER A 192 14.46 11.53 19.17
CA SER A 192 14.41 10.11 19.52
C SER A 192 15.00 9.20 18.43
N LEU A 193 15.16 9.70 17.20
CA LEU A 193 15.86 8.97 16.14
C LEU A 193 17.37 8.87 16.39
N ASN A 194 17.95 9.77 17.20
CA ASN A 194 19.39 9.91 17.40
C ASN A 194 20.04 8.62 17.92
N ASP A 195 19.37 7.91 18.82
CA ASP A 195 19.85 6.65 19.40
C ASP A 195 20.04 5.53 18.36
N HIS A 196 19.39 5.68 17.20
CA HIS A 196 19.36 4.70 16.13
C HIS A 196 20.11 5.14 14.86
N LEU A 197 20.66 6.36 14.82
CA LEU A 197 21.30 6.93 13.63
C LEU A 197 22.41 6.06 13.07
N LYS A 198 23.25 5.47 13.92
CA LYS A 198 24.33 4.58 13.49
C LYS A 198 23.84 3.49 12.53
N HIS A 199 22.65 2.93 12.78
CA HIS A 199 22.10 1.85 11.96
C HIS A 199 21.58 2.35 10.61
N VAL A 200 20.98 3.53 10.59
CA VAL A 200 20.46 4.18 9.39
C VAL A 200 21.60 4.64 8.48
N LEU A 201 22.58 5.33 9.05
CA LEU A 201 23.73 5.88 8.33
C LEU A 201 24.57 4.79 7.67
N THR A 202 24.77 3.67 8.35
CA THR A 202 25.44 2.50 7.75
C THR A 202 24.70 1.99 6.51
N GLY A 203 23.37 2.14 6.46
CA GLY A 203 22.60 1.79 5.27
C GLY A 203 22.80 2.79 4.12
N LEU A 204 22.81 4.09 4.44
CA LEU A 204 22.97 5.17 3.46
C LEU A 204 24.36 5.20 2.83
N SER A 205 25.42 4.97 3.61
CA SER A 205 26.80 5.00 3.11
C SER A 205 27.04 4.02 1.96
N LYS A 206 26.37 2.86 1.99
CA LYS A 206 26.47 1.85 0.92
C LYS A 206 25.98 2.35 -0.43
N ARG A 207 24.97 3.22 -0.45
CA ARG A 207 24.35 3.78 -1.67
C ARG A 207 24.88 5.17 -2.04
N LEU A 208 25.75 5.73 -1.20
CA LEU A 208 26.34 7.05 -1.42
C LEU A 208 27.30 7.09 -2.61
N MET A 209 27.95 5.97 -2.93
CA MET A 209 28.88 5.88 -4.07
C MET A 209 28.17 6.02 -5.42
N ASP A 210 26.85 5.81 -5.44
CA ASP A 210 26.03 6.03 -6.62
C ASP A 210 25.76 7.53 -6.81
N LYS A 211 26.29 8.10 -7.90
CA LYS A 211 26.13 9.52 -8.24
C LYS A 211 24.65 9.96 -8.28
N LYS A 212 23.76 9.06 -8.70
CA LYS A 212 22.30 9.27 -8.74
C LYS A 212 21.68 9.57 -7.37
N PHE A 213 22.23 9.01 -6.30
CA PHE A 213 21.65 9.13 -4.96
C PHE A 213 22.44 10.03 -4.03
N LYS A 214 23.62 10.52 -4.44
CA LYS A 214 24.45 11.40 -3.63
C LYS A 214 23.67 12.63 -3.13
N GLU A 215 22.99 13.35 -4.02
CA GLU A 215 22.21 14.54 -3.66
C GLU A 215 20.98 14.20 -2.79
N PRO A 216 20.11 13.23 -3.16
CA PRO A 216 19.01 12.79 -2.29
C PRO A 216 19.44 12.36 -0.89
N ILE A 217 20.55 11.61 -0.78
CA ILE A 217 21.11 11.19 0.51
C ILE A 217 21.59 12.40 1.30
N THR A 218 22.34 13.31 0.67
CA THR A 218 22.85 14.54 1.31
C THR A 218 21.70 15.41 1.83
N SER A 219 20.66 15.63 1.02
CA SER A 219 19.45 16.35 1.43
C SER A 219 18.72 15.67 2.58
N THR A 220 18.67 14.33 2.57
CA THR A 220 18.06 13.54 3.66
C THR A 220 18.84 13.71 4.96
N LEU A 221 20.17 13.65 4.92
CA LEU A 221 21.02 13.83 6.10
C LEU A 221 20.84 15.22 6.72
N GLN A 222 20.75 16.28 5.90
CA GLN A 222 20.47 17.63 6.37
C GLN A 222 19.12 17.73 7.08
N LYS A 223 18.08 17.11 6.51
CA LYS A 223 16.75 17.06 7.16
C LYS A 223 16.78 16.30 8.48
N LEU A 224 17.54 15.21 8.54
CA LEU A 224 17.71 14.44 9.78
C LEU A 224 18.42 15.27 10.85
N GLU A 225 19.45 16.03 10.49
CA GLU A 225 20.14 16.95 11.42
C GLU A 225 19.19 18.04 11.93
N GLN A 226 18.40 18.64 11.05
CA GLN A 226 17.41 19.66 11.42
C GLN A 226 16.37 19.15 12.43
N HIS A 227 15.90 17.91 12.28
CA HIS A 227 14.90 17.32 13.18
C HIS A 227 15.51 16.66 14.43
N GLY A 228 16.79 16.26 14.37
CA GLY A 228 17.51 15.60 15.45
C GLY A 228 17.81 16.50 16.65
N GLY A 229 17.57 17.81 16.54
CA GLY A 229 17.70 18.77 17.63
C GLY A 229 19.13 19.28 17.84
N SER A 230 19.23 20.52 18.34
CA SER A 230 20.49 21.21 18.60
C SER A 230 21.11 20.73 19.92
N HIS A 231 21.74 19.56 19.91
CA HIS A 231 22.68 19.19 20.97
C HIS A 231 24.08 19.25 20.38
N ARG A 232 24.95 20.08 20.98
CA ARG A 232 26.34 20.33 20.53
C ARG A 232 27.16 19.06 20.27
N VAL A 233 26.76 17.92 20.84
CA VAL A 233 27.35 16.59 20.64
C VAL A 233 26.94 15.94 19.31
N ALA A 234 25.69 16.14 18.87
CA ALA A 234 25.21 15.66 17.58
C ALA A 234 25.85 16.43 16.43
N SER A 235 26.06 17.74 16.56
CA SER A 235 26.67 18.56 15.51
C SER A 235 28.08 18.13 15.15
N SER A 236 28.92 17.72 16.10
CA SER A 236 30.25 17.17 15.79
C SER A 236 30.17 15.82 15.08
N VAL A 237 29.26 14.94 15.51
CA VAL A 237 29.02 13.64 14.86
C VAL A 237 28.49 13.83 13.45
N TRP A 238 27.48 14.70 13.27
CA TRP A 238 26.91 15.09 11.98
C TRP A 238 27.95 15.75 11.08
N SER A 239 28.79 16.65 11.61
CA SER A 239 29.86 17.31 10.85
C SER A 239 30.95 16.33 10.40
N SER A 240 31.41 15.44 11.28
CA SER A 240 32.37 14.38 10.92
C SER A 240 31.77 13.40 9.92
N LEU A 241 30.49 13.05 10.05
CA LEU A 241 29.76 12.24 9.08
C LEU A 241 29.62 12.94 7.73
N PHE A 242 29.25 14.22 7.71
CA PHE A 242 29.12 14.99 6.49
C PHE A 242 30.45 15.10 5.75
N LYS A 243 31.55 15.36 6.48
CA LYS A 243 32.90 15.38 5.88
C LYS A 243 33.31 14.03 5.31
N LEU A 244 33.07 12.94 6.05
CA LEU A 244 33.34 11.58 5.58
C LEU A 244 32.52 11.21 4.34
N ILE A 245 31.30 11.72 4.22
CA ILE A 245 30.34 11.43 3.14
C ILE A 245 30.57 12.35 1.91
N SER A 246 30.91 13.61 2.12
CA SER A 246 31.18 14.57 1.04
C SER A 246 32.55 14.38 0.40
N GLY A 247 33.47 13.68 1.08
CA GLY A 247 34.87 13.54 0.64
C GLY A 247 35.68 14.83 0.82
N GLU A 248 35.19 15.75 1.64
CA GLU A 248 35.89 16.98 2.02
C GLU A 248 36.79 16.65 3.23
N TYR A 249 38.05 16.35 2.95
CA TYR A 249 39.13 16.30 3.93
C TYR A 249 40.00 17.56 3.82
#